data_AF-A0A1A8DL90-F1
#
_entry.id   AF-A0A1A8DL90-F1
#
_cell.length_a   1.000
_cell.length_b   1.000
_cell.length_c   1.000
_cell.angle_alpha   90.00
_cell.angle_beta   90.00
_cell.angle_gamma   90.00
#
_symmetry.space_group_name_H-M   'P 1'
#
loop_
_entity.id
_entity.type
_entity.pdbx_description
1 polymer ?
#
loop_
_entity_poly.entity_id
_entity_poly.type
_entity_poly.pdbx_seq_one_letter_code
_entity_poly.pdbx_strand_id
1 'polypeptide(L)'
;VSQLVNQVTEVVIPYLVDRFISSPKRNEKEEDPVEDKFRNQGNMPPFPGLFAEYIELLVQFGYLSLFSCVFPLTAVLLLLNNLTEIRSDAYKICKLFRKPFSPPVGDMGVWQIAFEVLSFVSVVSNCWLLVLSPRLQEKCRRGEMSSTNLLLGAVIVEHLLILVKVIIAALIPDEPNWIRKKKEQWEYKSMQALRQQKLQPEKS
;
A
#
# COMPACT_ATOMS: atom_id res chain seq x y z
N VAL A 1 0.19 19.77 1.83
CA VAL A 1 -1.06 20.55 1.59
C VAL A 1 -2.00 19.79 0.67
N SER A 2 -1.59 19.38 -0.54
CA SER A 2 -2.51 18.66 -1.47
C SER A 2 -3.06 17.33 -0.94
N GLN A 3 -2.25 16.50 -0.27
CA GLN A 3 -2.74 15.25 0.35
C GLN A 3 -3.72 15.52 1.52
N LEU A 4 -3.36 16.45 2.41
CA LEU A 4 -4.23 16.85 3.53
C LEU A 4 -5.55 17.47 3.05
N VAL A 5 -5.50 18.29 1.99
CA VAL A 5 -6.70 18.90 1.41
C VAL A 5 -7.57 17.84 0.76
N ASN A 6 -7.01 16.93 -0.04
CA ASN A 6 -7.76 15.82 -0.65
C ASN A 6 -8.44 14.95 0.40
N GLN A 7 -7.72 14.54 1.45
CA GLN A 7 -8.23 13.80 2.60
C GLN A 7 -9.38 14.51 3.32
N VAL A 8 -9.24 15.82 3.56
CA VAL A 8 -10.30 16.63 4.17
C VAL A 8 -11.53 16.73 3.25
N THR A 9 -11.33 16.94 1.94
CA THR A 9 -12.45 16.98 0.98
C THR A 9 -13.13 15.63 0.76
N GLU A 10 -12.40 14.52 0.82
CA GLU A 10 -12.93 13.19 0.53
C GLU A 10 -13.60 12.53 1.74
N VAL A 11 -13.23 12.94 2.95
CA VAL A 11 -13.70 12.31 4.19
C VAL A 11 -14.49 13.28 5.05
N VAL A 12 -13.89 14.41 5.39
CA VAL A 12 -14.48 15.36 6.35
C VAL A 12 -15.69 16.05 5.75
N ILE A 13 -15.64 16.42 4.47
CA ILE A 13 -16.80 17.04 3.80
C ILE A 13 -17.99 16.08 3.71
N PRO A 14 -17.90 14.87 3.13
CA PRO A 14 -19.06 13.97 3.08
C PRO A 14 -19.50 13.49 4.46
N TYR A 15 -18.60 13.31 5.44
CA TYR A 15 -18.97 12.99 6.82
C TYR A 15 -19.72 14.14 7.52
N LEU A 16 -19.26 15.39 7.36
CA LEU A 16 -19.95 16.55 7.93
C LEU A 16 -21.26 16.84 7.21
N VAL A 17 -21.30 16.66 5.89
CA VAL A 17 -22.54 16.76 5.09
C VAL A 17 -23.52 15.68 5.54
N ASP A 18 -23.10 14.42 5.69
CA ASP A 18 -23.99 13.35 6.16
C ASP A 18 -24.49 13.61 7.59
N ARG A 19 -23.60 14.06 8.48
CA ARG A 19 -23.90 14.27 9.90
C ARG A 19 -24.71 15.54 10.19
N PHE A 20 -24.56 16.60 9.40
CA PHE A 20 -25.18 17.90 9.67
C PHE A 20 -26.17 18.37 8.60
N ILE A 21 -26.12 17.86 7.37
CA ILE A 21 -26.93 18.33 6.24
C ILE A 21 -27.86 17.23 5.70
N SER A 22 -27.45 15.97 5.68
CA SER A 22 -28.27 14.84 5.25
C SER A 22 -29.20 14.37 6.36
N SER A 23 -30.23 15.16 6.64
CA SER A 23 -31.52 14.59 7.00
C SER A 23 -32.46 14.76 5.80
N PRO A 24 -32.40 13.86 4.79
CA PRO A 24 -33.53 13.75 3.89
C PRO A 24 -34.65 13.13 4.70
N LYS A 25 -35.76 13.86 4.86
CA LYS A 25 -37.04 13.36 5.38
C LYS A 25 -37.32 11.97 4.80
N ARG A 26 -37.01 10.93 5.57
CA ARG A 26 -37.34 9.56 5.26
C ARG A 26 -38.84 9.45 5.49
N ASN A 27 -39.63 9.55 4.42
CA ASN A 27 -41.01 9.12 4.45
C ASN A 27 -40.97 7.59 4.66
N GLU A 28 -40.94 7.18 5.92
CA GLU A 28 -41.08 5.79 6.32
C GLU A 28 -42.50 5.34 5.97
N LYS A 29 -42.63 4.68 4.84
CA LYS A 29 -43.73 3.73 4.64
C LYS A 29 -43.23 2.38 5.10
N GLU A 30 -43.99 1.75 6.00
CA GLU A 30 -43.79 0.39 6.48
C GLU A 30 -43.63 -0.59 5.31
N GLU A 31 -42.40 -0.98 4.98
CA GLU A 31 -42.12 -2.12 4.09
C GLU A 31 -40.84 -2.82 4.61
N ASP A 32 -40.80 -4.14 4.48
CA ASP A 32 -39.81 -5.07 5.04
C ASP A 32 -38.37 -4.49 5.15
N PRO A 33 -37.73 -4.50 6.34
CA PRO A 33 -36.36 -4.00 6.53
C PRO A 33 -35.32 -4.67 5.63
N VAL A 34 -35.62 -5.83 5.04
CA VAL A 34 -34.80 -6.51 4.05
C VAL A 34 -34.93 -5.85 2.67
N GLU A 35 -36.14 -5.53 2.24
CA GLU A 35 -36.41 -4.92 0.92
C GLU A 35 -35.84 -3.49 0.83
N ASP A 36 -35.97 -2.71 1.90
CA ASP A 36 -35.38 -1.37 1.98
C ASP A 36 -33.85 -1.41 1.84
N LYS A 37 -33.17 -2.43 2.41
CA LYS A 37 -31.71 -2.59 2.25
C LYS A 37 -31.31 -2.87 0.80
N PHE A 38 -32.04 -3.74 0.11
CA PHE A 38 -31.76 -4.05 -1.29
C PHE A 38 -32.01 -2.86 -2.20
N ARG A 39 -33.11 -2.12 -2.01
CA ARG A 39 -33.38 -0.86 -2.74
C ARG A 39 -32.29 0.16 -2.49
N ASN A 40 -31.88 0.35 -1.24
CA ASN A 40 -30.81 1.29 -0.89
C ASN A 40 -29.48 0.90 -1.54
N GLN A 41 -29.10 -0.38 -1.58
CA GLN A 41 -27.90 -0.83 -2.31
C GLN A 41 -28.01 -0.64 -3.82
N GLY A 42 -29.21 -0.79 -4.40
CA GLY A 42 -29.46 -0.55 -5.82
C GLY A 42 -29.23 0.90 -6.24
N ASN A 43 -29.42 1.85 -5.31
CA ASN A 43 -29.23 3.28 -5.55
C ASN A 43 -27.79 3.76 -5.31
N MET A 44 -26.91 2.93 -4.73
CA MET A 44 -25.51 3.31 -4.48
C MET A 44 -24.65 3.14 -5.74
N PRO A 45 -23.65 4.00 -5.94
CA PRO A 45 -22.72 3.86 -7.06
C PRO A 45 -21.89 2.56 -6.96
N PRO A 46 -21.44 2.00 -8.11
CA PRO A 46 -20.49 0.90 -8.14
C PRO A 46 -19.14 1.30 -7.54
N PHE A 47 -18.51 0.38 -6.81
CA PHE A 47 -17.13 0.56 -6.35
C PHE A 47 -16.17 0.60 -7.55
N PRO A 48 -15.36 1.66 -7.71
CA PRO A 48 -14.50 1.85 -8.90
C PRO A 48 -13.27 0.94 -8.92
N GLY A 49 -12.96 0.26 -7.82
CA GLY A 49 -11.77 -0.59 -7.67
C GLY A 49 -10.69 0.06 -6.80
N LEU A 50 -9.58 -0.66 -6.60
CA LEU A 50 -8.52 -0.28 -5.65
C LEU A 50 -7.39 0.56 -6.28
N PHE A 51 -7.46 0.89 -7.57
CA PHE A 51 -6.36 1.56 -8.27
C PHE A 51 -5.99 2.90 -7.63
N ALA A 52 -6.98 3.76 -7.36
CA ALA A 52 -6.76 5.06 -6.74
C ALA A 52 -6.17 4.93 -5.32
N GLU A 53 -6.69 3.98 -4.54
CA GLU A 53 -6.22 3.71 -3.17
C GLU A 53 -4.74 3.29 -3.17
N TYR A 54 -4.33 2.42 -4.10
CA TYR A 54 -2.92 2.03 -4.23
C TYR A 54 -2.02 3.16 -4.72
N ILE A 55 -2.49 4.03 -5.63
CA ILE A 55 -1.73 5.22 -6.05
C ILE A 55 -1.48 6.14 -4.87
N GLU A 56 -2.49 6.37 -4.03
CA GLU A 56 -2.33 7.19 -2.84
C GLU A 56 -1.23 6.64 -1.92
N LEU A 57 -1.26 5.35 -1.62
CA LEU A 57 -0.23 4.69 -0.82
C LEU A 57 1.16 4.76 -1.46
N LEU A 58 1.26 4.57 -2.78
CA LEU A 58 2.51 4.65 -3.51
C LEU A 58 3.12 6.06 -3.44
N VAL A 59 2.29 7.10 -3.61
CA VAL A 59 2.73 8.50 -3.51
C VAL A 59 3.16 8.85 -2.08
N GLN A 60 2.41 8.41 -1.06
CA GLN A 60 2.78 8.58 0.33
C GLN A 60 4.13 7.90 0.65
N PHE A 61 4.33 6.68 0.19
CA PHE A 61 5.62 5.98 0.31
C PHE A 61 6.74 6.72 -0.43
N GLY A 62 6.45 7.31 -1.59
CA GLY A 62 7.39 8.16 -2.31
C GLY A 62 7.83 9.37 -1.47
N TYR A 63 6.89 10.08 -0.86
CA TYR A 63 7.21 11.21 0.02
C TYR A 63 8.10 10.78 1.20
N LEU A 64 7.79 9.65 1.82
CA LEU A 64 8.58 9.12 2.94
C LEU A 64 9.98 8.69 2.50
N SER A 65 10.07 7.88 1.45
CA SER A 65 11.31 7.24 1.05
C SER A 65 12.27 8.20 0.34
N LEU A 66 11.78 9.14 -0.47
CA LEU A 66 12.63 10.06 -1.23
C LEU A 66 13.09 11.28 -0.42
N PHE A 67 12.27 11.75 0.53
CA PHE A 67 12.45 13.08 1.14
C PHE A 67 12.53 13.08 2.67
N SER A 68 12.49 11.93 3.34
CA SER A 68 12.59 11.86 4.81
C SER A 68 13.87 12.50 5.36
N CYS A 69 14.99 12.43 4.62
CA CYS A 69 16.25 13.08 5.01
C CYS A 69 16.16 14.61 5.05
N VAL A 70 15.25 15.21 4.29
CA VAL A 70 15.05 16.67 4.23
C VAL A 70 13.98 17.12 5.24
N PHE A 71 12.92 16.32 5.42
CA PHE A 71 11.84 16.63 6.35
C PHE A 71 11.54 15.45 7.29
N PRO A 72 12.17 15.39 8.48
CA PRO A 72 12.04 14.25 9.41
C PRO A 72 10.62 14.02 9.94
N LEU A 73 9.80 15.08 10.01
CA LEU A 73 8.41 15.00 10.48
C LEU A 73 7.48 14.28 9.48
N THR A 74 7.94 14.01 8.25
CA THR A 74 7.17 13.29 7.22
C THR A 74 6.62 11.97 7.75
N ALA A 75 7.43 11.19 8.48
CA ALA A 75 7.03 9.90 9.00
C ALA A 75 5.85 10.00 9.99
N VAL A 76 5.88 11.00 10.87
CA VAL A 76 4.82 11.22 11.87
C VAL A 76 3.53 11.70 11.20
N LEU A 77 3.64 12.62 10.24
CA LEU A 77 2.47 13.12 9.51
C LEU A 77 1.81 12.03 8.67
N LEU A 78 2.61 11.19 7.99
CA LEU A 78 2.10 10.05 7.25
C LEU A 78 1.48 9.00 8.16
N LEU A 79 2.06 8.74 9.33
CA LEU A 79 1.46 7.83 10.30
C LEU A 79 0.07 8.31 10.75
N LEU A 80 -0.06 9.60 11.08
CA LEU A 80 -1.36 10.19 11.42
C LEU A 80 -2.33 10.10 10.26
N ASN A 81 -1.87 10.35 9.03
CA ASN A 81 -2.69 10.21 7.82
C ASN A 81 -3.19 8.77 7.63
N ASN A 82 -2.31 7.77 7.78
CA ASN A 82 -2.67 6.36 7.61
C ASN A 82 -3.66 5.88 8.69
N LEU A 83 -3.56 6.41 9.91
CA LEU A 83 -4.50 6.10 10.98
C LEU A 83 -5.91 6.64 10.69
N THR A 84 -6.01 7.84 10.13
CA THR A 84 -7.29 8.38 9.66
C THR A 84 -7.79 7.62 8.44
N GLU A 85 -6.89 7.27 7.52
CA GLU A 85 -7.25 6.66 6.24
C GLU A 85 -7.87 5.27 6.37
N ILE A 86 -7.37 4.44 7.29
CA ILE A 86 -7.99 3.14 7.59
C ILE A 86 -9.48 3.29 7.95
N ARG A 87 -9.86 4.39 8.61
CA ARG A 87 -11.26 4.66 8.98
C ARG A 87 -12.04 5.24 7.81
N SER A 88 -11.42 6.13 7.05
CA SER A 88 -11.95 6.74 5.84
C SER A 88 -12.31 5.69 4.78
N ASP A 89 -11.38 4.80 4.45
CA ASP A 89 -11.57 3.74 3.44
C ASP A 89 -12.63 2.73 3.85
N ALA A 90 -12.65 2.38 5.14
CA ALA A 90 -13.71 1.54 5.70
C ALA A 90 -15.08 2.21 5.52
N TYR A 91 -15.17 3.52 5.75
CA TYR A 91 -16.41 4.28 5.55
C TYR A 91 -16.80 4.33 4.05
N LYS A 92 -15.85 4.60 3.15
CA LYS A 92 -16.06 4.57 1.68
C LYS A 92 -16.72 3.25 1.26
N ILE A 93 -16.13 2.10 1.65
CA ILE A 93 -16.62 0.78 1.23
C ILE A 93 -17.94 0.41 1.92
N CYS A 94 -18.15 0.79 3.18
CA CYS A 94 -19.34 0.40 3.93
C CYS A 94 -20.58 1.27 3.67
N LYS A 95 -20.40 2.53 3.29
CA LYS A 95 -21.49 3.52 3.26
C LYS A 95 -21.65 4.26 1.94
N LEU A 96 -20.59 4.44 1.15
CA LEU A 96 -20.67 5.23 -0.08
C LEU A 96 -20.92 4.36 -1.31
N PHE A 97 -20.39 3.14 -1.35
CA PHE A 97 -20.48 2.27 -2.51
C PHE A 97 -21.36 1.05 -2.24
N ARG A 98 -21.97 0.52 -3.32
CA ARG A 98 -22.60 -0.79 -3.28
C ARG A 98 -21.54 -1.86 -3.02
N LYS A 99 -21.95 -2.98 -2.40
CA LYS A 99 -21.06 -4.10 -2.09
C LYS A 99 -20.25 -4.53 -3.34
N PRO A 100 -18.90 -4.48 -3.31
CA PRO A 100 -18.08 -4.87 -4.44
C PRO A 100 -18.05 -6.39 -4.61
N PHE A 101 -17.93 -6.84 -5.86
CA PHE A 101 -17.57 -8.22 -6.19
C PHE A 101 -16.05 -8.29 -6.34
N SER A 102 -15.38 -8.94 -5.39
CA SER A 102 -13.91 -9.07 -5.41
C SER A 102 -13.54 -10.46 -5.94
N PRO A 103 -12.76 -10.56 -7.05
CA PRO A 103 -12.20 -11.84 -7.47
C PRO A 103 -11.18 -12.32 -6.42
N PRO A 104 -10.99 -13.64 -6.29
CA PRO A 104 -9.92 -14.17 -5.46
C PRO A 104 -8.56 -13.73 -6.03
N VAL A 105 -7.76 -13.06 -5.22
CA VAL A 105 -6.41 -12.61 -5.55
C VAL A 105 -5.41 -13.22 -4.57
N GLY A 106 -4.22 -13.59 -5.06
CA GLY A 106 -3.17 -14.24 -4.27
C GLY A 106 -2.10 -13.28 -3.75
N ASP A 107 -1.96 -12.10 -4.37
CA ASP A 107 -0.91 -11.13 -4.10
C ASP A 107 -1.39 -9.68 -4.39
N MET A 108 -0.49 -8.71 -4.17
CA MET A 108 -0.72 -7.31 -4.55
C MET A 108 -0.49 -7.06 -6.06
N GLY A 109 -0.03 -8.06 -6.82
CA GLY A 109 0.29 -7.95 -8.23
C GLY A 109 1.35 -6.88 -8.55
N VAL A 110 1.07 -6.06 -9.56
CA VAL A 110 1.99 -5.03 -10.10
C VAL A 110 2.43 -3.98 -9.07
N TRP A 111 1.64 -3.76 -8.03
CA TRP A 111 1.94 -2.77 -7.00
C TRP A 111 3.20 -3.11 -6.23
N GLN A 112 3.46 -4.40 -5.96
CA GLN A 112 4.68 -4.82 -5.31
C GLN A 112 5.93 -4.36 -6.09
N ILE A 113 5.93 -4.58 -7.41
CA ILE A 113 7.01 -4.13 -8.31
C ILE A 113 7.13 -2.60 -8.27
N ALA A 114 6.01 -1.87 -8.26
CA ALA A 114 6.02 -0.41 -8.18
C ALA A 114 6.68 0.10 -6.87
N PHE A 115 6.34 -0.49 -5.72
CA PHE A 115 6.97 -0.16 -4.43
C PHE A 115 8.46 -0.53 -4.41
N GLU A 116 8.83 -1.67 -4.99
CA GLU A 116 10.22 -2.10 -5.10
C GLU A 116 11.06 -1.13 -5.94
N VAL A 117 10.60 -0.78 -7.14
CA VAL A 117 11.25 0.18 -8.04
C VAL A 117 11.41 1.53 -7.34
N LEU A 118 10.35 2.05 -6.73
CA LEU A 118 10.39 3.33 -6.03
C LEU A 118 11.37 3.28 -4.84
N SER A 119 11.50 2.15 -4.17
CA SER A 119 12.48 1.96 -3.10
C SER A 119 13.93 1.97 -3.62
N PHE A 120 14.21 1.43 -4.81
CA PHE A 120 15.55 1.58 -5.43
C PHE A 120 15.84 3.03 -5.81
N VAL A 121 14.87 3.71 -6.44
CA VAL A 121 14.98 5.14 -6.81
C VAL A 121 15.22 6.01 -5.56
N SER A 122 14.61 5.65 -4.43
CA SER A 122 14.84 6.30 -3.14
C SER A 122 16.30 6.22 -2.68
N VAL A 123 16.98 5.07 -2.82
CA VAL A 123 18.39 4.94 -2.43
C VAL A 123 19.26 5.90 -3.25
N VAL A 124 19.07 5.92 -4.57
CA VAL A 124 19.81 6.80 -5.49
C VAL A 124 19.58 8.27 -5.16
N SER A 125 18.31 8.65 -4.98
CA SER A 125 17.92 10.04 -4.69
C SER A 125 18.49 10.54 -3.37
N ASN A 126 18.47 9.71 -2.31
CA ASN A 126 19.02 10.09 -1.02
C ASN A 126 20.55 10.21 -1.06
N CYS A 127 21.25 9.33 -1.79
CA CYS A 127 22.70 9.47 -1.99
C CYS A 127 23.04 10.76 -2.74
N TRP A 128 22.24 11.13 -3.74
CA TRP A 128 22.39 12.40 -4.45
C TRP A 128 22.13 13.61 -3.55
N LEU A 129 21.08 13.57 -2.73
CA LEU A 129 20.78 14.62 -1.75
C LEU A 129 21.92 14.80 -0.73
N LEU A 130 22.60 13.71 -0.34
CA LEU A 130 23.79 13.79 0.52
C LEU A 130 24.92 14.57 -0.17
N VAL A 131 25.22 14.29 -1.45
CA VAL A 131 26.24 15.04 -2.22
C VAL A 131 25.94 16.54 -2.27
N LEU A 132 24.66 16.90 -2.38
CA LEU A 132 24.19 18.29 -2.39
C LEU A 132 24.10 18.92 -0.99
N SER A 133 24.34 18.16 0.09
CA SER A 133 24.22 18.66 1.45
C SER A 133 25.21 19.82 1.70
N PRO A 134 24.75 20.97 2.26
CA PRO A 134 25.59 22.13 2.51
C PRO A 134 26.83 21.80 3.35
N ARG A 135 26.71 20.85 4.29
CA ARG A 135 27.82 20.42 5.16
C ARG A 135 28.94 19.74 4.37
N LEU A 136 28.60 18.91 3.39
CA LEU A 136 29.59 18.22 2.56
C LEU A 136 30.16 19.15 1.50
N GLN A 137 29.31 19.99 0.90
CA GLN A 137 29.78 21.01 -0.04
C GLN A 137 30.74 22.01 0.61
N GLU A 138 30.48 22.40 1.86
CA GLU A 138 31.37 23.30 2.59
C GLU A 138 32.74 22.66 2.89
N LYS A 139 32.77 21.36 3.27
CA LYS A 139 34.02 20.62 3.42
C LYS A 139 34.83 20.56 2.13
N CYS A 140 34.16 20.33 0.99
CA CYS A 140 34.83 20.38 -0.32
C CYS A 140 35.38 21.78 -0.61
N ARG A 141 34.61 22.84 -0.32
CA ARG A 141 35.04 24.23 -0.53
C ARG A 141 36.23 24.62 0.34
N ARG A 142 36.34 24.08 1.56
CA ARG A 142 37.51 24.28 2.45
C ARG A 142 38.76 23.52 2.00
N GLY A 143 38.68 22.71 0.94
CA GLY A 143 39.80 21.92 0.44
C GLY A 143 40.07 20.65 1.25
N GLU A 144 39.22 20.31 2.23
CA GLU A 144 39.35 19.06 3.01
C GLU A 144 39.03 17.82 2.15
N MET A 145 38.18 17.97 1.12
CA MET A 145 37.78 16.90 0.22
C MET A 145 37.72 17.39 -1.23
N SER A 146 38.27 16.60 -2.16
CA SER A 146 38.06 16.81 -3.59
C SER A 146 36.64 16.39 -3.98
N SER A 147 36.02 17.12 -4.92
CA SER A 147 34.71 16.79 -5.49
C SER A 147 34.65 15.37 -6.06
N THR A 148 35.76 14.87 -6.63
CA THR A 148 35.85 13.51 -7.15
C THR A 148 35.76 12.47 -6.03
N ASN A 149 36.41 12.71 -4.90
CA ASN A 149 36.37 11.81 -3.75
C ASN A 149 34.98 11.79 -3.10
N LEU A 150 34.27 12.93 -3.09
CA LEU A 150 32.88 13.01 -2.63
C LEU A 150 31.95 12.15 -3.50
N LEU A 151 32.03 12.33 -4.82
CA LEU A 151 31.20 11.57 -5.77
C LEU A 151 31.51 10.08 -5.71
N LEU A 152 32.79 9.69 -5.68
CA LEU A 152 33.19 8.30 -5.54
C LEU A 152 32.67 7.69 -4.23
N GLY A 153 32.80 8.40 -3.11
CA GLY A 153 32.28 7.98 -1.82
C GLY A 153 30.76 7.79 -1.83
N ALA A 154 30.01 8.71 -2.46
CA ALA A 154 28.56 8.61 -2.59
C ALA A 154 28.15 7.38 -3.43
N VAL A 155 28.82 7.11 -4.56
CA VAL A 155 28.55 5.94 -5.40
C VAL A 155 28.87 4.63 -4.66
N ILE A 156 29.96 4.60 -3.88
CA ILE A 156 30.28 3.44 -3.03
C ILE A 156 29.19 3.21 -2.00
N VAL A 157 28.78 4.25 -1.27
CA VAL A 157 27.70 4.17 -0.28
C VAL A 157 26.40 3.70 -0.92
N GLU A 158 26.05 4.24 -2.09
CA GLU A 158 24.88 3.83 -2.86
C GLU A 158 24.90 2.33 -3.18
N HIS A 159 26.00 1.81 -3.76
CA HIS A 159 26.12 0.39 -4.09
C HIS A 159 26.08 -0.51 -2.85
N LEU A 160 26.66 -0.07 -1.74
CA LEU A 160 26.59 -0.78 -0.46
C LEU A 160 25.15 -0.86 0.05
N LEU A 161 24.39 0.24 0.00
CA LEU A 161 22.99 0.27 0.42
C LEU A 161 22.10 -0.60 -0.48
N ILE A 162 22.32 -0.56 -1.80
CA ILE A 162 21.63 -1.43 -2.76
C ILE A 162 21.97 -2.91 -2.48
N LEU A 163 23.24 -3.23 -2.25
CA LEU A 163 23.67 -4.59 -1.92
C LEU A 163 23.00 -5.08 -0.63
N VAL A 164 22.98 -4.26 0.43
CA VAL A 164 22.29 -4.59 1.68
C VAL A 164 20.81 -4.83 1.44
N LYS A 165 20.14 -3.97 0.66
CA LYS A 165 18.73 -4.14 0.30
C LYS A 165 18.48 -5.48 -0.41
N VAL A 166 19.32 -5.85 -1.39
CA VAL A 166 19.21 -7.12 -2.13
C VAL A 166 19.48 -8.31 -1.22
N ILE A 167 20.48 -8.23 -0.34
CA ILE A 167 20.76 -9.28 0.65
C ILE A 167 19.57 -9.48 1.58
N ILE A 168 18.98 -8.40 2.11
CA ILE A 168 17.79 -8.50 2.98
C ILE A 168 16.63 -9.15 2.22
N ALA A 169 16.38 -8.75 0.97
CA ALA A 169 15.35 -9.35 0.13
C ALA A 169 15.60 -10.84 -0.14
N ALA A 170 16.85 -11.27 -0.29
CA ALA A 170 17.21 -12.67 -0.49
C ALA A 170 17.16 -13.51 0.79
N LEU A 171 17.41 -12.90 1.96
CA LEU A 171 17.44 -13.59 3.25
C LEU A 171 16.04 -13.79 3.85
N ILE A 172 15.11 -12.88 3.59
CA ILE A 172 13.75 -12.95 4.10
C ILE A 172 12.90 -13.78 3.12
N PRO A 173 12.45 -14.99 3.49
CA PRO A 173 11.59 -15.78 2.62
C PRO A 173 10.21 -15.14 2.50
N ASP A 174 9.66 -15.10 1.28
CA ASP A 174 8.35 -14.51 0.98
C ASP A 174 7.20 -15.21 1.73
N GLU A 175 7.29 -16.53 1.88
CA GLU A 175 6.32 -17.34 2.62
C GLU A 175 6.90 -17.83 3.96
N PRO A 176 6.17 -17.67 5.09
CA PRO A 176 6.60 -18.20 6.36
C PRO A 176 6.50 -19.73 6.40
N ASN A 177 7.38 -20.37 7.19
CA ASN A 177 7.51 -21.83 7.25
C ASN A 177 6.22 -22.61 7.56
N TRP A 178 5.32 -22.05 8.38
CA TRP A 178 4.08 -22.72 8.75
C TRP A 178 3.06 -22.75 7.60
N ILE A 179 3.08 -21.75 6.71
CA ILE A 179 2.26 -21.74 5.48
C ILE A 179 2.80 -22.77 4.50
N ARG A 180 4.13 -22.79 4.27
CA ARG A 180 4.78 -23.78 3.40
C ARG A 180 4.46 -25.22 3.81
N LYS A 181 4.61 -25.55 5.10
CA LYS A 181 4.26 -26.89 5.63
C LYS A 181 2.79 -27.24 5.41
N LYS A 182 1.88 -26.27 5.56
CA LYS A 182 0.45 -26.49 5.35
C LYS A 182 0.11 -26.72 3.87
N LYS A 183 0.78 -25.99 2.97
CA LYS A 183 0.67 -26.17 1.51
C LYS A 183 1.17 -27.55 1.09
N GLU A 184 2.35 -27.96 1.57
CA GLU A 184 2.91 -29.30 1.37
C GLU A 184 1.97 -30.42 1.88
N GLN A 185 1.34 -30.22 3.04
CA GLN A 185 0.34 -31.16 3.57
C GLN A 185 -0.90 -31.27 2.68
N TRP A 186 -1.39 -30.14 2.15
CA TRP A 186 -2.53 -30.13 1.22
C TRP A 186 -2.18 -30.81 -0.10
N GLU A 187 -1.01 -30.53 -0.66
CA GLU A 187 -0.49 -31.18 -1.87
C GLU A 187 -0.35 -32.69 -1.68
N TYR A 188 0.21 -33.11 -0.54
CA TYR A 188 0.35 -34.53 -0.20
C TYR A 188 -1.01 -35.24 -0.11
N LYS A 189 -1.99 -34.64 0.57
CA LYS A 189 -3.36 -35.19 0.66
C LYS A 189 -4.05 -35.25 -0.70
N SER A 190 -3.88 -34.22 -1.53
CA SER A 190 -4.40 -34.19 -2.91
C SER A 190 -3.82 -35.33 -3.75
N MET A 191 -2.50 -35.55 -3.67
CA MET A 191 -1.84 -36.67 -4.36
C MET A 191 -2.32 -38.03 -3.87
N GLN A 192 -2.56 -38.21 -2.56
CA GLN A 192 -3.12 -39.45 -2.03
C GLN A 192 -4.55 -39.71 -2.54
N ALA A 193 -5.42 -38.69 -2.55
CA ALA A 193 -6.77 -38.80 -3.06
C ALA A 193 -6.79 -39.18 -4.55
N LEU A 194 -5.91 -38.57 -5.35
CA LEU A 194 -5.75 -38.90 -6.76
C LEU A 194 -5.26 -40.34 -6.96
N ARG A 195 -4.32 -40.82 -6.14
CA ARG A 195 -3.87 -42.23 -6.19
C ARG A 195 -5.00 -43.19 -5.83
N GLN A 196 -5.82 -42.87 -4.82
CA GLN A 196 -6.97 -43.68 -4.45
C GLN A 196 -8.02 -43.74 -5.56
N GLN A 197 -8.30 -42.62 -6.24
CA GLN A 197 -9.17 -42.61 -7.42
C GLN A 197 -8.63 -43.49 -8.55
N LYS A 198 -7.31 -43.44 -8.82
CA LYS A 198 -6.68 -44.29 -9.84
C LYS A 198 -6.67 -45.78 -9.48
N LEU A 199 -6.62 -46.12 -8.19
CA LEU A 199 -6.67 -47.50 -7.68
C LEU A 199 -8.09 -48.07 -7.60
N GLN A 200 -9.12 -47.21 -7.67
CA GLN A 200 -10.53 -47.60 -7.82
C GLN A 200 -11.04 -47.22 -9.21
N PRO A 201 -10.55 -47.83 -10.30
CA PRO A 201 -11.16 -47.63 -11.61
C PRO A 201 -12.53 -48.32 -11.57
N GLU A 202 -13.60 -47.54 -11.60
CA GLU A 202 -15.00 -47.97 -11.78
C GLU A 202 -15.46 -49.21 -10.98
N LYS A 203 -16.07 -48.97 -9.81
CA LYS A 203 -17.32 -49.65 -9.50
C LYS A 203 -18.46 -48.76 -10.00
N SER A 204 -18.69 -48.73 -11.31
CA SER A 204 -19.92 -48.25 -11.93
C SER A 204 -20.46 -49.31 -12.86
#